data_AF-A0A2S8BL57-F1
#
_entry.id   AF-A0A2S8BL57-F1
#
_cell.length_a   1.000
_cell.length_b   1.000
_cell.length_c   1.000
_cell.angle_alpha   90.00
_cell.angle_beta   90.00
_cell.angle_gamma   90.00
#
_symmetry.space_group_name_H-M   'P 1'
#
loop_
_entity.id
_entity.type
_entity.pdbx_description
1 polymer ?
#
loop_
_entity_poly.entity_id
_entity_poly.type
_entity_poly.pdbx_seq_one_letter_code
_entity_poly.pdbx_strand_id
1 'polypeptide(L)'
;MVAGMERYYQIARCYRDEDFRADRQPEFTQLDLEMSFVDAEDVIAIAEEILAALWALIGYQLPRPLPRMSYADAMRRFGSDKPDLRFGLELVECAEFFKDTTFRVFQAPYVGAVVMPGGASQPRRTLDGWQEWAKQRGHKGLAYVLVGEDGTLSGPVAKNLTDTERAGLAGHVGAAPGDCIFFSAGPAKASRALLGAARVEIAKRLDLIDPDAWAFTVGWWTRRCSSRPTRPPRPGRSPSAAGRGRRCTTRSPRPSRSSRRR
;
A
#
# COMPACT_ATOMS: atom_id res chain seq x y z
N MET A 1 -3.00 3.23 -34.18
CA MET A 1 -1.77 4.05 -34.28
C MET A 1 -1.00 3.78 -35.58
N VAL A 2 -0.27 2.66 -35.70
CA VAL A 2 0.60 2.35 -36.87
C VAL A 2 -0.16 2.32 -38.20
N ALA A 3 -1.40 1.82 -38.21
CA ALA A 3 -2.29 1.86 -39.37
C ALA A 3 -2.92 3.26 -39.65
N GLY A 4 -2.39 4.32 -39.05
CA GLY A 4 -2.87 5.70 -39.21
C GLY A 4 -4.09 6.08 -38.35
N MET A 5 -4.74 5.13 -37.67
CA MET A 5 -5.82 5.45 -36.73
C MET A 5 -5.27 6.22 -35.53
N GLU A 6 -5.71 7.47 -35.33
CA GLU A 6 -5.22 8.39 -34.29
C GLU A 6 -5.84 8.17 -32.91
N ARG A 7 -7.11 7.79 -32.84
CA ARG A 7 -7.82 7.48 -31.59
C ARG A 7 -8.73 6.28 -31.83
N TYR A 8 -8.73 5.35 -30.88
CA TYR A 8 -9.45 4.10 -30.96
C TYR A 8 -10.14 3.80 -29.63
N TYR A 9 -11.32 3.22 -29.69
CA TYR A 9 -11.95 2.59 -28.53
C TYR A 9 -12.75 1.35 -28.93
N GLN A 10 -12.92 0.42 -27.99
CA GLN A 10 -13.77 -0.75 -28.16
C GLN A 10 -14.33 -1.22 -26.81
N ILE A 11 -15.61 -1.61 -26.79
CA ILE A 11 -16.17 -2.41 -25.69
C ILE A 11 -15.95 -3.88 -26.04
N ALA A 12 -14.82 -4.43 -25.60
CA ALA A 12 -14.33 -5.74 -26.01
C ALA A 12 -14.66 -6.82 -24.98
N ARG A 13 -14.91 -8.04 -25.46
CA ARG A 13 -14.95 -9.24 -24.60
C ARG A 13 -13.54 -9.81 -24.47
N CYS A 14 -13.10 -10.00 -23.24
CA CYS A 14 -11.78 -10.50 -22.92
C CYS A 14 -11.90 -11.84 -22.18
N TYR A 15 -10.97 -12.75 -22.47
CA TYR A 15 -10.94 -14.09 -21.89
C TYR A 15 -9.65 -14.29 -21.11
N ARG A 16 -9.73 -14.85 -19.89
CA ARG A 16 -8.58 -15.20 -19.05
C ARG A 16 -8.80 -16.54 -18.36
N ASP A 17 -7.95 -17.50 -18.67
CA ASP A 17 -7.90 -18.80 -18.02
C ASP A 17 -7.02 -18.73 -16.76
N GLU A 18 -7.57 -18.14 -15.69
CA GLU A 18 -6.96 -18.04 -14.36
C GLU A 18 -7.89 -18.63 -13.29
N ASP A 19 -7.33 -18.99 -12.13
CA ASP A 19 -8.11 -19.45 -10.99
C ASP A 19 -9.25 -18.46 -10.65
N PHE A 20 -10.45 -19.02 -10.50
CA PHE A 20 -11.63 -18.27 -10.09
C PHE A 20 -11.42 -17.61 -8.73
N ARG A 21 -11.85 -16.35 -8.63
CA ARG A 21 -11.95 -15.59 -7.39
C ARG A 21 -13.27 -14.83 -7.40
N ALA A 22 -13.69 -14.32 -6.25
CA ALA A 22 -14.93 -13.58 -6.12
C ALA A 22 -15.08 -12.43 -7.14
N ASP A 23 -13.97 -11.82 -7.54
CA ASP A 23 -13.89 -10.71 -8.50
C ASP A 23 -13.38 -11.11 -9.89
N ARG A 24 -13.32 -12.42 -10.21
CA ARG A 24 -12.72 -12.91 -11.46
C ARG A 24 -13.61 -13.89 -12.19
N GLN A 25 -13.95 -13.50 -13.43
CA GLN A 25 -14.67 -14.33 -14.38
C GLN A 25 -13.76 -14.67 -15.57
N PRO A 26 -13.94 -15.85 -16.19
CA PRO A 26 -13.13 -16.31 -17.31
C PRO A 26 -13.39 -15.45 -18.54
N GLU A 27 -14.58 -14.85 -18.62
CA GLU A 27 -14.92 -13.80 -19.57
C GLU A 27 -15.30 -12.50 -18.85
N PHE A 28 -14.86 -11.36 -19.37
CA PHE A 28 -15.22 -10.04 -18.82
C PHE A 28 -15.14 -8.96 -19.92
N THR A 29 -15.84 -7.86 -19.71
CA THR A 29 -15.89 -6.74 -20.67
C THR A 29 -14.88 -5.66 -20.31
N GLN A 30 -14.15 -5.14 -21.29
CA GLN A 30 -13.26 -4.00 -21.13
C GLN A 30 -13.68 -2.86 -22.05
N LEU A 31 -13.63 -1.63 -21.55
CA LEU A 31 -13.52 -0.44 -22.39
C LEU A 31 -12.03 -0.26 -22.71
N ASP A 32 -11.65 -0.68 -23.91
CA ASP A 32 -10.30 -0.55 -24.45
C ASP A 32 -10.18 0.78 -25.20
N LEU A 33 -9.08 1.50 -25.00
CA LEU A 33 -8.85 2.86 -25.51
C LEU A 33 -7.37 3.01 -25.90
N GLU A 34 -7.11 3.57 -27.08
CA GLU A 34 -5.74 3.81 -27.57
C GLU A 34 -5.66 5.16 -28.31
N MET A 35 -4.57 5.91 -28.12
CA MET A 35 -4.38 7.26 -28.69
C MET A 35 -2.94 7.48 -29.19
N SER A 36 -2.79 8.12 -30.36
CA SER A 36 -1.48 8.36 -31.01
C SER A 36 -0.94 9.72 -30.57
N PHE A 37 0.40 9.83 -30.47
CA PHE A 37 1.09 11.11 -30.22
C PHE A 37 0.68 11.82 -28.91
N VAL A 38 0.25 11.04 -27.92
CA VAL A 38 -0.13 11.54 -26.59
C VAL A 38 0.88 11.15 -25.52
N ASP A 39 0.84 11.83 -24.39
CA ASP A 39 1.47 11.39 -23.16
C ASP A 39 0.46 10.80 -22.15
N ALA A 40 0.93 10.50 -20.93
CA ALA A 40 0.06 9.92 -19.91
C ALA A 40 -1.02 10.89 -19.42
N GLU A 41 -0.77 12.20 -19.46
CA GLU A 41 -1.71 13.22 -19.00
C GLU A 41 -2.92 13.30 -19.91
N ASP A 42 -2.69 13.25 -21.22
CA ASP A 42 -3.76 13.26 -22.22
C ASP A 42 -4.71 12.05 -22.03
N VAL A 43 -4.14 10.86 -21.80
CA VAL A 43 -4.93 9.64 -21.59
C VAL A 43 -5.70 9.69 -20.27
N ILE A 44 -5.08 10.21 -19.20
CA ILE A 44 -5.73 10.39 -17.90
C ILE A 44 -6.89 11.39 -18.02
N ALA A 45 -6.69 12.51 -18.71
CA ALA A 45 -7.73 13.53 -18.89
C ALA A 45 -8.98 12.95 -19.57
N ILE A 46 -8.80 12.17 -20.64
CA ILE A 46 -9.91 11.47 -21.31
C ILE A 46 -10.56 10.42 -20.39
N ALA A 47 -9.77 9.68 -19.62
CA ALA A 47 -10.31 8.72 -18.65
C ALA A 47 -11.15 9.42 -17.56
N GLU A 48 -10.72 10.58 -17.07
CA GLU A 48 -11.49 11.39 -16.11
C GLU A 48 -12.80 11.92 -16.70
N GLU A 49 -12.81 12.32 -17.97
CA GLU A 49 -14.04 12.70 -18.68
C GLU A 49 -15.03 11.54 -18.79
N ILE A 50 -14.55 10.35 -19.17
CA ILE A 50 -15.37 9.14 -19.25
C ILE A 50 -15.95 8.79 -17.89
N LEU A 51 -15.14 8.80 -16.83
CA LEU A 51 -15.61 8.53 -15.46
C LEU A 51 -16.66 9.55 -15.02
N ALA A 52 -16.44 10.85 -15.28
CA ALA A 52 -17.42 11.88 -14.92
C ALA A 52 -18.76 11.69 -15.66
N ALA A 53 -18.71 11.35 -16.95
CA ALA A 53 -19.92 11.08 -17.73
C ALA A 53 -20.68 9.84 -17.20
N LEU A 54 -19.97 8.78 -16.83
CA LEU A 54 -20.58 7.56 -16.27
C LEU A 54 -21.23 7.80 -14.91
N TRP A 55 -20.58 8.53 -14.01
CA TRP A 55 -21.14 8.83 -12.69
C TRP A 55 -22.30 9.84 -12.75
N ALA A 56 -22.31 10.73 -13.75
CA ALA A 56 -23.47 11.60 -13.98
C ALA A 56 -24.75 10.82 -14.30
N LEU A 57 -24.66 9.61 -14.87
CA LEU A 57 -25.83 8.76 -15.15
C LEU A 57 -26.56 8.30 -13.88
N ILE A 58 -25.86 8.26 -12.74
CA ILE A 58 -26.43 7.94 -11.42
C ILE A 58 -26.63 9.20 -10.55
N GLY A 59 -26.57 10.38 -11.16
CA GLY A 59 -26.76 11.66 -10.46
C GLY A 59 -25.57 12.09 -9.58
N TYR A 60 -24.40 11.46 -9.71
CA TYR A 60 -23.21 11.83 -8.95
C TYR A 60 -22.31 12.77 -9.76
N GLN A 61 -22.00 13.95 -9.20
CA GLN A 61 -21.04 14.87 -9.79
C GLN A 61 -19.62 14.50 -9.34
N LEU A 62 -18.85 13.90 -10.24
CA LEU A 62 -17.46 13.53 -9.97
C LEU A 62 -16.56 14.77 -9.92
N PRO A 63 -15.91 15.10 -8.78
CA PRO A 63 -14.96 16.19 -8.69
C PRO A 63 -13.75 15.92 -9.56
N ARG A 64 -13.29 16.93 -10.32
CA ARG A 64 -12.11 16.85 -11.20
C ARG A 64 -11.19 18.05 -10.98
N PRO A 65 -9.86 17.90 -11.13
CA PRO A 65 -9.15 16.67 -11.51
C PRO A 65 -9.13 15.64 -10.38
N LEU A 66 -8.97 14.35 -10.72
CA LEU A 66 -8.92 13.30 -9.71
C LEU A 66 -7.63 13.40 -8.87
N PRO A 67 -7.67 13.12 -7.55
CA PRO A 67 -6.48 13.12 -6.71
C PRO A 67 -5.42 12.15 -7.22
N ARG A 68 -4.16 12.58 -7.23
CA ARG A 68 -3.04 11.76 -7.71
C ARG A 68 -2.22 11.20 -6.54
N MET A 69 -1.79 9.95 -6.67
CA MET A 69 -0.98 9.30 -5.65
C MET A 69 0.13 8.46 -6.28
N SER A 70 1.37 8.65 -5.84
CA SER A 70 2.47 7.81 -6.31
C SER A 70 2.32 6.38 -5.78
N TYR A 71 2.83 5.39 -6.51
CA TYR A 71 2.91 4.01 -6.01
C TYR A 71 3.65 3.92 -4.67
N ALA A 72 4.71 4.71 -4.50
CA ALA A 72 5.49 4.74 -3.27
C ALA A 72 4.64 5.24 -2.09
N ASP A 73 3.86 6.30 -2.28
CA ASP A 73 2.96 6.83 -1.26
C ASP A 73 1.79 5.90 -0.99
N ALA A 74 1.18 5.31 -2.01
CA ALA A 74 0.09 4.35 -1.84
C ALA A 74 0.53 3.15 -0.98
N MET A 75 1.70 2.58 -1.29
CA MET A 75 2.27 1.48 -0.53
C MET A 75 2.71 1.91 0.88
N ARG A 76 3.27 3.11 1.04
CA ARG A 76 3.75 3.63 2.34
C ARG A 76 2.58 3.93 3.28
N ARG A 77 1.56 4.65 2.79
CA ARG A 77 0.43 5.15 3.59
C ARG A 77 -0.70 4.14 3.76
N PHE A 78 -0.91 3.24 2.80
CA PHE A 78 -2.08 2.34 2.80
C PHE A 78 -1.72 0.86 2.66
N GLY A 79 -0.46 0.52 2.38
CA GLY A 79 -0.03 -0.86 2.22
C GLY A 79 -0.62 -1.56 0.99
N SER A 80 -1.23 -0.81 0.07
CA SER A 80 -1.93 -1.30 -1.11
C SER A 80 -1.67 -0.37 -2.30
N ASP A 81 -1.57 -0.95 -3.50
CA ASP A 81 -1.53 -0.19 -4.76
C ASP A 81 -2.92 0.18 -5.28
N LYS A 82 -3.96 -0.26 -4.58
CA LYS A 82 -5.37 0.11 -4.74
C LYS A 82 -5.95 0.49 -3.37
N PRO A 83 -5.58 1.66 -2.81
CA PRO A 83 -6.04 2.05 -1.48
C PRO A 83 -7.52 2.39 -1.50
N ASP A 84 -8.25 1.96 -0.47
CA ASP A 84 -9.59 2.47 -0.19
C ASP A 84 -9.45 3.77 0.59
N LEU A 85 -9.80 4.90 -0.03
CA LEU A 85 -9.61 6.25 0.52
C LEU A 85 -10.85 6.81 1.22
N ARG A 86 -11.93 6.01 1.36
CA ARG A 86 -13.17 6.43 2.03
C ARG A 86 -13.00 6.62 3.55
N PHE A 87 -11.94 6.04 4.11
CA PHE A 87 -11.61 6.12 5.52
C PHE A 87 -10.11 6.40 5.73
N GLY A 88 -9.73 6.82 6.93
CA GLY A 88 -8.34 7.14 7.30
C GLY A 88 -7.50 5.90 7.63
N LEU A 89 -6.96 5.86 8.85
CA LEU A 89 -6.15 4.75 9.38
C LEU A 89 -4.90 4.46 8.54
N GLU A 90 -4.15 5.50 8.22
CA GLU A 90 -2.89 5.36 7.49
C GLU A 90 -1.84 4.58 8.28
N LEU A 91 -0.94 3.93 7.54
CA LEU A 91 0.20 3.22 8.10
C LEU A 91 1.25 4.24 8.56
N VAL A 92 1.76 4.04 9.77
CA VAL A 92 2.86 4.84 10.32
C VAL A 92 4.14 4.03 10.33
N GLU A 93 5.20 4.54 9.71
CA GLU A 93 6.51 3.89 9.74
C GLU A 93 7.18 4.09 11.10
N CYS A 94 7.60 3.01 11.73
CA CYS A 94 8.21 2.99 13.06
C CYS A 94 9.66 2.45 13.03
N ALA A 95 10.21 2.18 11.85
CA ALA A 95 11.55 1.60 11.71
C ALA A 95 12.65 2.50 12.32
N GLU A 96 12.61 3.82 12.06
CA GLU A 96 13.54 4.77 12.67
C GLU A 96 13.27 4.95 14.17
N PHE A 97 12.01 4.91 14.60
CA PHE A 97 11.63 5.01 16.01
C PHE A 97 12.20 3.84 16.84
N PHE A 98 12.20 2.63 16.28
CA PHE A 98 12.70 1.41 16.93
C PHE A 98 14.15 1.05 16.55
N LYS A 99 14.93 2.00 16.04
CA LYS A 99 16.31 1.73 15.56
C LYS A 99 17.21 1.15 16.64
N ASP A 100 17.10 1.66 17.86
CA ASP A 100 17.91 1.25 19.02
C ASP A 100 17.17 0.27 19.95
N THR A 101 16.09 -0.35 19.45
CA THR A 101 15.26 -1.25 20.25
C THR A 101 16.00 -2.53 20.63
N THR A 102 15.80 -2.99 21.87
CA THR A 102 16.28 -4.31 22.32
C THR A 102 15.32 -5.44 21.95
N PHE A 103 14.12 -5.10 21.49
CA PHE A 103 13.10 -6.07 21.14
C PHE A 103 13.38 -6.73 19.78
N ARG A 104 13.84 -7.97 19.81
CA ARG A 104 14.26 -8.74 18.62
C ARG A 104 13.26 -8.77 17.46
N VAL A 105 11.95 -8.70 17.74
CA VAL A 105 10.90 -8.72 16.70
C VAL A 105 10.92 -7.42 15.88
N PHE A 106 11.27 -6.30 16.50
CA PHE A 106 11.32 -4.97 15.85
C PHE A 106 12.70 -4.62 15.29
N GLN A 107 13.72 -5.44 15.54
CA GLN A 107 15.01 -5.39 14.85
C GLN A 107 14.88 -5.94 13.41
N ALA A 108 14.11 -5.24 12.58
CA ALA A 108 13.74 -5.64 11.23
C ALA A 108 13.93 -4.49 10.25
N PRO A 109 14.11 -4.77 8.94
CA PRO A 109 14.32 -3.73 7.93
C PRO A 109 13.11 -2.81 7.73
N TYR A 110 11.93 -3.22 8.20
CA TYR A 110 10.74 -2.40 8.26
C TYR A 110 9.94 -2.76 9.52
N VAL A 111 9.46 -1.72 10.20
CA VAL A 111 8.45 -1.80 11.24
C VAL A 111 7.41 -0.74 10.90
N GLY A 112 6.15 -1.14 10.85
CA GLY A 112 5.03 -0.23 10.64
C GLY A 112 3.90 -0.51 11.60
N ALA A 113 3.07 0.51 11.81
CA ALA A 113 1.93 0.48 12.69
C ALA A 113 0.64 0.88 11.96
N VAL A 114 -0.49 0.40 12.46
CA VAL A 114 -1.82 0.94 12.15
C VAL A 114 -2.60 1.06 13.46
N VAL A 115 -3.24 2.20 13.67
CA VAL A 115 -4.03 2.49 14.87
C VAL A 115 -5.47 2.08 14.63
N MET A 116 -6.06 1.36 15.58
CA MET A 116 -7.48 1.04 15.65
C MET A 116 -8.13 1.91 16.74
N PRO A 117 -8.96 2.89 16.33
CA PRO A 117 -9.69 3.75 17.27
C PRO A 117 -10.55 2.91 18.23
N GLY A 118 -10.49 3.20 19.52
CA GLY A 118 -11.28 2.49 20.56
C GLY A 118 -10.93 1.01 20.72
N GLY A 119 -9.85 0.54 20.09
CA GLY A 119 -9.48 -0.86 20.04
C GLY A 119 -8.92 -1.42 21.36
N ALA A 120 -8.61 -0.59 22.37
CA ALA A 120 -8.09 -1.05 23.66
C ALA A 120 -9.11 -1.88 24.45
N SER A 121 -10.40 -1.60 24.25
CA SER A 121 -11.52 -2.29 24.91
C SER A 121 -11.77 -3.72 24.41
N GLN A 122 -11.04 -4.18 23.38
CA GLN A 122 -11.26 -5.49 22.77
C GLN A 122 -10.98 -6.64 23.77
N PRO A 123 -11.86 -7.66 23.83
CA PRO A 123 -11.62 -8.86 24.62
C PRO A 123 -10.34 -9.58 24.15
N ARG A 124 -9.66 -10.25 25.09
CA ARG A 124 -8.42 -10.98 24.78
C ARG A 124 -8.58 -11.99 23.64
N ARG A 125 -9.73 -12.69 23.59
CA ARG A 125 -10.08 -13.63 22.53
C ARG A 125 -10.09 -12.98 21.14
N THR A 126 -10.54 -11.72 21.03
CA THR A 126 -10.53 -10.98 19.77
C THR A 126 -9.11 -10.63 19.33
N LEU A 127 -8.23 -10.26 20.27
CA LEU A 127 -6.81 -10.01 20.03
C LEU A 127 -6.05 -11.27 19.60
N ASP A 128 -6.39 -12.43 20.16
CA ASP A 128 -5.84 -13.72 19.73
C ASP A 128 -6.36 -14.10 18.32
N GLY A 129 -7.62 -13.76 18.01
CA GLY A 129 -8.18 -13.88 16.66
C GLY A 129 -7.41 -13.06 15.61
N TRP A 130 -6.91 -11.88 15.97
CA TRP A 130 -6.03 -11.09 15.09
C TRP A 130 -4.69 -11.78 14.80
N GLN A 131 -4.14 -12.55 15.76
CA GLN A 131 -2.94 -13.35 15.52
C GLN A 131 -3.20 -14.42 14.47
N GLU A 132 -4.31 -15.15 14.62
CA GLU A 132 -4.67 -16.23 13.71
C GLU A 132 -5.02 -15.69 12.31
N TRP A 133 -5.73 -14.56 12.26
CA TRP A 133 -6.03 -13.85 11.03
C TRP A 133 -4.77 -13.46 10.23
N ALA A 134 -3.69 -13.08 10.93
CA ALA A 134 -2.40 -12.80 10.31
C ALA A 134 -1.69 -14.08 9.84
N LYS A 135 -1.75 -15.17 10.62
CA LYS A 135 -1.19 -16.48 10.25
C LYS A 135 -1.82 -17.08 9.00
N GLN A 136 -3.14 -16.99 8.86
CA GLN A 136 -3.87 -17.41 7.66
C GLN A 136 -3.40 -16.68 6.39
N ARG A 137 -2.77 -15.50 6.53
CA ARG A 137 -2.20 -14.71 5.43
C ARG A 137 -0.70 -14.97 5.22
N GLY A 138 -0.13 -15.97 5.88
CA GLY A 138 1.27 -16.36 5.77
C GLY A 138 2.24 -15.52 6.62
N HIS A 139 1.73 -14.81 7.63
CA HIS A 139 2.55 -14.02 8.56
C HIS A 139 2.73 -14.75 9.90
N LYS A 140 3.75 -14.36 10.68
CA LYS A 140 4.00 -15.00 11.99
C LYS A 140 2.98 -14.59 13.07
N GLY A 141 2.39 -13.41 12.93
CA GLY A 141 1.43 -12.83 13.86
C GLY A 141 1.26 -11.33 13.59
N LEU A 142 0.45 -10.68 14.42
CA LEU A 142 0.20 -9.24 14.37
C LEU A 142 0.45 -8.66 15.76
N ALA A 143 1.64 -8.10 15.97
CA ALA A 143 2.02 -7.52 17.26
C ALA A 143 1.07 -6.37 17.62
N TYR A 144 0.79 -6.15 18.91
CA TYR A 144 -0.08 -5.05 19.34
C TYR A 144 0.31 -4.46 20.69
N VAL A 145 -0.10 -3.21 20.88
CA VAL A 145 -0.06 -2.44 22.13
C VAL A 145 -1.46 -1.86 22.35
N LEU A 146 -1.95 -1.93 23.59
CA LEU A 146 -3.21 -1.30 24.00
C LEU A 146 -2.87 -0.03 24.76
N VAL A 147 -3.52 1.08 24.40
CA VAL A 147 -3.40 2.36 25.11
C VAL A 147 -4.58 2.44 26.08
N GLY A 148 -4.29 2.35 27.38
CA GLY A 148 -5.30 2.55 28.43
C GLY A 148 -5.89 3.95 28.41
N GLU A 149 -7.04 4.14 29.06
CA GLU A 149 -7.67 5.47 29.19
C GLU A 149 -6.79 6.47 29.96
N ASP A 150 -5.95 5.96 30.85
CA ASP A 150 -4.92 6.70 31.58
C ASP A 150 -3.64 6.96 30.77
N GLY A 151 -3.60 6.51 29.50
CA GLY A 151 -2.44 6.58 28.62
C GLY A 151 -1.39 5.49 28.87
N THR A 152 -1.61 4.55 29.80
CA THR A 152 -0.66 3.47 30.06
C THR A 152 -0.64 2.46 28.91
N LEU A 153 0.56 2.03 28.52
CA LEU A 153 0.73 1.05 27.46
C LEU A 153 0.75 -0.36 28.03
N SER A 154 -0.17 -1.21 27.56
CA SER A 154 -0.24 -2.62 27.93
C SER A 154 -0.18 -3.53 26.71
N GLY A 155 -0.05 -4.84 26.95
CA GLY A 155 0.06 -5.85 25.90
C GLY A 155 1.45 -6.50 25.79
N PRO A 156 1.60 -7.52 24.93
CA PRO A 156 2.80 -8.33 24.85
C PRO A 156 4.01 -7.56 24.30
N VAL A 157 3.78 -6.59 23.41
CA VAL A 157 4.84 -5.72 22.89
C VAL A 157 5.27 -4.73 23.96
N ALA A 158 4.32 -4.08 24.64
CA ALA A 158 4.59 -3.05 25.63
C ALA A 158 5.56 -3.52 26.71
N LYS A 159 5.51 -4.78 27.15
CA LYS A 159 6.42 -5.37 28.14
C LYS A 159 7.90 -5.41 27.72
N ASN A 160 8.17 -5.43 26.42
CA ASN A 160 9.52 -5.56 25.86
C ASN A 160 10.11 -4.22 25.41
N LEU A 161 9.33 -3.14 25.46
CA LEU A 161 9.80 -1.80 25.13
C LEU A 161 10.54 -1.18 26.32
N THR A 162 11.47 -0.28 26.03
CA THR A 162 12.09 0.60 27.02
C THR A 162 11.13 1.71 27.45
N ASP A 163 11.42 2.39 28.55
CA ASP A 163 10.56 3.48 29.05
C ASP A 163 10.51 4.66 28.08
N THR A 164 11.62 4.97 27.41
CA THR A 164 11.69 6.00 26.36
C THR A 164 10.80 5.65 25.17
N GLU A 165 10.86 4.41 24.68
CA GLU A 165 10.00 3.95 23.59
C GLU A 165 8.53 3.96 24.00
N ARG A 166 8.21 3.55 25.23
CA ARG A 166 6.83 3.57 25.74
C ARG A 166 6.26 4.99 25.79
N ALA A 167 7.01 5.96 26.32
CA ALA A 167 6.54 7.34 26.42
C ALA A 167 6.34 8.00 25.03
N GLY A 168 7.20 7.69 24.06
CA GLY A 168 7.13 8.29 22.72
C GLY A 168 6.15 7.61 21.75
N LEU A 169 5.74 6.37 22.01
CA LEU A 169 5.03 5.55 21.02
C LEU A 169 3.69 6.14 20.61
N ALA A 170 2.84 6.50 21.58
CA ALA A 170 1.49 7.00 21.30
C ALA A 170 1.53 8.30 20.49
N GLY A 171 2.46 9.21 20.83
CA GLY A 171 2.69 10.44 20.07
C GLY A 171 3.21 10.20 18.67
N HIS A 172 4.14 9.24 18.48
CA HIS A 172 4.69 8.90 17.16
C HIS A 172 3.65 8.36 16.19
N VAL A 173 2.75 7.49 16.66
CA VAL A 173 1.71 6.88 15.82
C VAL A 173 0.39 7.65 15.80
N GLY A 174 0.27 8.72 16.60
CA GLY A 174 -0.96 9.50 16.73
C GLY A 174 -2.11 8.74 17.38
N ALA A 175 -1.81 7.83 18.32
CA ALA A 175 -2.83 7.09 19.05
C ALA A 175 -3.38 7.91 20.24
N ALA A 176 -4.69 7.82 20.46
CA ALA A 176 -5.36 8.39 21.62
C ALA A 176 -5.52 7.34 22.73
N PRO A 177 -5.75 7.77 23.99
CA PRO A 177 -6.19 6.87 25.05
C PRO A 177 -7.44 6.08 24.62
N GLY A 178 -7.43 4.76 24.84
CA GLY A 178 -8.48 3.85 24.39
C GLY A 178 -8.20 3.16 23.05
N ASP A 179 -7.11 3.47 22.35
CA ASP A 179 -6.79 2.87 21.06
C ASP A 179 -5.97 1.58 21.16
N CYS A 180 -6.04 0.76 20.10
CA CYS A 180 -5.13 -0.38 19.91
C CYS A 180 -4.20 -0.11 18.74
N ILE A 181 -2.90 -0.25 18.97
CA ILE A 181 -1.88 -0.06 17.93
C ILE A 181 -1.42 -1.44 17.49
N PHE A 182 -1.66 -1.79 16.22
CA PHE A 182 -1.15 -3.01 15.61
C PHE A 182 0.16 -2.77 14.87
N PHE A 183 1.07 -3.73 14.91
CA PHE A 183 2.41 -3.67 14.33
C PHE A 183 2.68 -4.85 13.41
N SER A 184 3.40 -4.58 12.33
CA SER A 184 4.05 -5.61 11.53
C SER A 184 5.52 -5.25 11.31
N ALA A 185 6.39 -6.21 11.59
CA ALA A 185 7.83 -6.09 11.42
C ALA A 185 8.36 -7.19 10.50
N GLY A 186 9.31 -6.87 9.64
CA GLY A 186 9.90 -7.81 8.68
C GLY A 186 10.18 -7.18 7.32
N PRO A 187 10.12 -7.96 6.22
CA PRO A 187 10.29 -7.41 4.88
C PRO A 187 9.19 -6.39 4.52
N ALA A 188 9.59 -5.17 4.15
CA ALA A 188 8.69 -4.03 3.94
C ALA A 188 7.45 -4.34 3.11
N LYS A 189 7.59 -5.05 1.98
CA LYS A 189 6.47 -5.38 1.09
C LYS A 189 5.43 -6.27 1.77
N ALA A 190 5.88 -7.29 2.52
CA ALA A 190 4.98 -8.22 3.19
C ALA A 190 4.32 -7.53 4.39
N SER A 191 5.09 -6.80 5.20
CA SER A 191 4.57 -6.10 6.38
C SER A 191 3.57 -5.00 6.01
N ARG A 192 3.82 -4.22 4.96
CA ARG A 192 2.87 -3.23 4.42
C ARG A 192 1.58 -3.90 3.93
N ALA A 193 1.67 -5.01 3.22
CA ALA A 193 0.49 -5.74 2.76
C ALA A 193 -0.37 -6.27 3.92
N LEU A 194 0.26 -6.76 4.99
CA LEU A 194 -0.46 -7.19 6.20
C LEU A 194 -1.16 -6.01 6.88
N LEU A 195 -0.46 -4.90 7.08
CA LEU A 195 -1.02 -3.70 7.71
C LEU A 195 -2.12 -3.06 6.87
N GLY A 196 -1.97 -3.03 5.54
CA GLY A 196 -3.02 -2.56 4.63
C GLY A 196 -4.27 -3.44 4.66
N ALA A 197 -4.11 -4.75 4.79
CA ALA A 197 -5.23 -5.65 5.01
C ALA A 197 -5.87 -5.46 6.40
N ALA A 198 -5.05 -5.26 7.45
CA ALA A 198 -5.53 -5.04 8.81
C ALA A 198 -6.33 -3.73 8.90
N ARG A 199 -5.84 -2.67 8.25
CA ARG A 199 -6.52 -1.40 8.07
C ARG A 199 -7.96 -1.57 7.52
N VAL A 200 -8.12 -2.33 6.43
CA VAL A 200 -9.43 -2.58 5.83
C VAL A 200 -10.33 -3.42 6.74
N GLU A 201 -9.75 -4.41 7.42
CA GLU A 201 -10.49 -5.22 8.39
C GLU A 201 -10.95 -4.40 9.61
N ILE A 202 -10.12 -3.48 10.11
CA ILE A 202 -10.49 -2.54 11.17
C ILE A 202 -11.66 -1.67 10.72
N ALA A 203 -11.57 -1.07 9.53
CA ALA A 203 -12.62 -0.21 9.01
C ALA A 203 -13.96 -0.92 8.84
N LYS A 204 -13.95 -2.21 8.46
CA LYS A 204 -15.17 -3.03 8.41
C LYS A 204 -15.76 -3.31 9.80
N ARG A 205 -14.91 -3.58 10.80
CA ARG A 205 -15.37 -3.87 12.18
C ARG A 205 -15.89 -2.64 12.90
N LEU A 206 -15.35 -1.47 12.58
CA LEU A 206 -15.74 -0.19 13.15
C LEU A 206 -16.75 0.58 12.29
N ASP A 207 -17.25 -0.04 11.22
CA ASP A 207 -18.21 0.55 10.28
C ASP A 207 -17.79 1.94 9.75
N LEU A 208 -16.49 2.11 9.46
CA LEU A 208 -15.92 3.38 9.00
C LEU A 208 -16.07 3.59 7.49
N ILE A 209 -16.70 2.66 6.79
CA ILE A 209 -16.80 2.66 5.34
C ILE A 209 -18.21 3.10 4.96
N ASP A 210 -18.35 4.37 4.59
CA ASP A 210 -19.59 4.87 4.01
C ASP A 210 -19.86 4.13 2.66
N PRO A 211 -20.99 3.41 2.53
CA PRO A 211 -21.33 2.68 1.32
C PRO A 211 -21.65 3.58 0.13
N ASP A 212 -22.06 4.83 0.38
CA ASP A 212 -22.47 5.79 -0.64
C ASP A 212 -21.32 6.73 -1.05
N ALA A 213 -20.24 6.76 -0.27
CA ALA A 213 -19.07 7.56 -0.58
C ALA A 213 -18.25 6.99 -1.76
N TRP A 214 -17.88 7.86 -2.69
CA TRP A 214 -16.98 7.54 -3.80
C TRP A 214 -15.62 8.20 -3.61
N ALA A 215 -14.56 7.40 -3.48
CA ALA A 215 -13.20 7.89 -3.34
C ALA A 215 -12.31 7.38 -4.49
N PHE A 216 -11.91 8.31 -5.37
CA PHE A 216 -11.07 8.01 -6.52
C PHE A 216 -9.65 8.51 -6.31
N THR A 217 -8.69 7.79 -6.88
CA THR A 217 -7.33 8.30 -7.05
C THR A 217 -6.69 7.73 -8.30
N VAL A 218 -5.91 8.56 -9.00
CA VAL A 218 -5.10 8.15 -10.13
C VAL A 218 -3.71 7.76 -9.64
N GLY A 219 -3.39 6.48 -9.80
CA GLY A 219 -2.10 5.92 -9.40
C GLY A 219 -0.99 6.30 -10.38
N TRP A 220 0.03 7.02 -9.89
CA TRP A 220 1.23 7.36 -10.64
C TRP A 220 2.35 6.37 -10.37
N TRP A 221 2.73 5.61 -11.38
CA TRP A 221 3.89 4.73 -11.33
C TRP A 221 5.14 5.53 -11.68
N THR A 222 5.75 6.20 -10.70
CA THR A 222 7.18 6.53 -10.81
C THR A 222 7.93 5.20 -10.90
N ARG A 223 8.58 4.96 -12.03
CA ARG A 223 9.22 3.69 -12.43
C ARG A 223 9.59 2.79 -11.26
N ARG A 224 9.09 1.56 -11.31
CA ARG A 224 9.64 0.46 -10.52
C ARG A 224 11.11 0.28 -10.91
N CYS A 225 12.05 0.53 -9.99
CA CYS A 225 13.36 -0.09 -10.11
C CYS A 225 13.11 -1.60 -10.14
N SER A 226 13.40 -2.25 -11.27
CA SER A 226 13.20 -3.67 -11.48
C SER A 226 14.22 -4.46 -10.67
N SER A 227 14.02 -4.58 -9.36
CA SER A 227 14.83 -5.44 -8.48
C SER A 227 14.08 -6.68 -8.01
N ARG A 228 12.97 -7.05 -8.67
CA ARG A 228 12.43 -8.40 -8.49
C ARG A 228 13.43 -9.40 -9.09
N PRO A 229 13.83 -10.46 -8.38
CA PRO A 229 14.48 -11.61 -9.00
C PRO A 229 13.54 -12.05 -10.12
N THR A 230 14.00 -11.87 -11.36
CA THR A 230 13.21 -12.13 -12.55
C THR A 230 12.90 -13.62 -12.61
N ARG A 231 11.62 -13.98 -12.46
CA ARG A 231 11.08 -15.06 -13.29
C ARG A 231 11.42 -14.71 -14.75
N PRO A 232 11.76 -15.69 -15.61
CA PRO A 232 11.99 -15.41 -17.03
C PRO A 232 10.80 -14.62 -17.59
N PRO A 233 11.05 -13.67 -18.50
CA PRO A 233 10.00 -12.80 -19.03
C PRO A 233 8.84 -13.65 -19.55
N ARG A 234 7.64 -13.44 -18.99
CA ARG A 234 6.43 -14.03 -19.56
C ARG A 234 6.16 -13.34 -20.90
N PRO A 235 5.97 -14.08 -22.00
CA PRO A 235 5.51 -13.46 -23.25
C PRO A 235 4.12 -12.85 -22.98
N GLY A 236 3.93 -11.56 -23.31
CA GLY A 236 2.63 -10.89 -23.24
C GLY A 236 2.47 -9.72 -22.25
N ARG A 237 3.49 -9.35 -21.45
CA ARG A 237 3.57 -7.97 -20.93
C ARG A 237 4.34 -7.12 -21.93
N SER A 238 3.71 -6.12 -22.50
CA SER A 238 4.35 -5.22 -23.46
C SER A 238 5.61 -4.60 -22.84
N PRO A 239 6.78 -4.71 -23.49
CA PRO A 239 7.99 -4.01 -23.07
C PRO A 239 7.96 -2.52 -23.47
N SER A 240 6.85 -2.03 -24.02
CA SER A 240 6.73 -0.73 -24.70
C SER A 240 6.58 0.48 -23.78
N ALA A 241 6.74 0.34 -22.46
CA ALA A 241 6.78 1.50 -21.57
C ALA A 241 7.98 2.38 -21.96
N ALA A 242 7.70 3.49 -22.66
CA ALA A 242 8.71 4.33 -23.29
C ALA A 242 9.81 4.75 -22.30
N GLY A 243 11.04 4.49 -22.74
CA GLY A 243 12.27 4.62 -22.00
C GLY A 243 12.78 6.06 -21.85
N ARG A 244 12.40 6.85 -20.84
CA ARG A 244 13.23 8.02 -20.46
C ARG A 244 14.52 7.51 -19.81
N GLY A 245 15.56 7.31 -20.63
CA GLY A 245 16.86 6.80 -20.22
C GLY A 245 17.66 7.82 -19.40
N ARG A 246 17.73 7.62 -18.09
CA ARG A 246 18.89 8.03 -17.29
C ARG A 246 19.41 6.80 -16.57
N ARG A 247 20.60 6.34 -16.96
CA ARG A 247 21.34 5.29 -16.23
C ARG A 247 21.74 5.87 -14.87
N CYS A 248 21.22 5.32 -13.78
CA CYS A 248 21.80 5.53 -12.46
C CYS A 248 23.12 4.77 -12.40
N THR A 249 24.23 5.42 -12.75
CA THR A 249 25.57 4.91 -12.43
C THR A 249 25.89 5.29 -10.99
N THR A 250 25.75 4.35 -10.07
CA THR A 250 26.44 4.38 -8.77
C THR A 250 27.93 4.15 -9.04
N ARG A 251 28.69 5.22 -9.28
CA ARG A 251 30.15 5.19 -9.18
C ARG A 251 30.52 5.14 -7.69
N SER A 252 30.85 3.96 -7.17
CA SER A 252 31.68 3.86 -5.96
C SER A 252 33.11 4.32 -6.30
N PRO A 253 33.75 5.16 -5.49
CA PRO A 253 35.16 5.48 -5.66
C PRO A 253 36.01 4.25 -5.28
N ARG A 254 36.83 3.76 -6.23
CA ARG A 254 37.84 2.72 -5.94
C ARG A 254 38.96 3.34 -5.07
N PRO A 255 39.48 2.63 -4.07
CA PRO A 255 40.60 3.11 -3.27
C PRO A 255 41.90 3.12 -4.08
N SER A 256 42.70 4.17 -3.87
CA SER A 256 44.02 4.38 -4.47
C SER A 256 44.98 3.22 -4.14
N ARG A 257 45.50 2.53 -5.15
CA ARG A 257 46.64 1.61 -4.98
C ARG A 257 47.91 2.43 -4.85
N SER A 258 48.55 2.30 -3.70
CA SER A 258 49.90 2.81 -3.44
C SER A 258 50.94 2.09 -4.30
N SER A 259 51.86 2.87 -4.83
CA SER A 259 53.04 2.44 -5.56
C SER A 259 53.99 1.62 -4.67
N ARG A 260 54.34 0.40 -5.09
CA ARG A 260 55.58 -0.26 -4.69
C ARG A 260 56.44 -0.54 -5.92
N ARG A 261 57.56 0.19 -5.94
CA ARG A 261 58.81 0.01 -6.67
C ARG A 261 59.09 -1.42 -7.16
N ARG A 262 59.42 -1.53 -8.45
CA ARG A 262 60.78 -1.82 -8.94
C ARG A 262 60.94 -1.19 -10.32
#